data_AF-A0A0P7ZDM2-F1
#
_entry.id   AF-A0A0P7ZDM2-F1
#
_cell.length_a   1.000
_cell.length_b   1.000
_cell.length_c   1.000
_cell.angle_alpha   90.00
_cell.angle_beta   90.00
_cell.angle_gamma   90.00
#
_symmetry.space_group_name_H-M   'P 1'
#
loop_
_entity.id
_entity.type
_entity.pdbx_description
1 polymer ?
#
loop_
_entity_poly.entity_id
_entity_poly.type
_entity_poly.pdbx_seq_one_letter_code
_entity_poly.pdbx_strand_id
1 'polypeptide(L)'
;MSTEMVLVPAVPLAAAGGTVLLIGGGALLAAGGTAVLAGKAALGVKHLVDRERERAGRERERERATIAARLEAREKATAAQRAEACERAVAREFLEQLGTLAQAPPAPRTDAPAGARDFLGKERRREAEREQALAGLAAIEANLERILQETREDAQAPFARLAALVRAHRARLADGSHACPDIAGLHETAKRTIATYFARIERTTEASVRLRVEAEALLDQALECRELALDAEDRDEAGALVRGLVGMVKRDRPQAGTLDALRRQLAAVSARVEGRVQAQALSAWLGDRLVEHLAELDYEALEPFGPAAPGAPTVGLWRVPGGAQVRLALHADGRLATKLTTGPGEAVDLKCAEARWCADAREILRRLTADGVPYRIGFERRLPDLPVAAMETAEELFREEEEQRARAAALARQSGRKRP
;
A
#
# COMPACT_ATOMS: atom_id res chain seq x y z
N MET A 1 -14.41 -19.53 45.37
CA MET A 1 -15.18 -18.67 44.46
C MET A 1 -14.18 -17.92 43.59
N SER A 2 -14.31 -17.97 42.27
CA SER A 2 -13.41 -17.31 41.33
C SER A 2 -14.14 -16.10 40.77
N THR A 3 -13.83 -14.92 41.28
CA THR A 3 -14.44 -13.65 40.85
C THR A 3 -13.62 -13.11 39.68
N GLU A 4 -14.09 -13.28 38.45
CA GLU A 4 -13.47 -12.67 37.27
C GLU A 4 -13.96 -11.22 37.16
N MET A 5 -13.05 -10.26 37.39
CA MET A 5 -13.29 -8.86 37.09
C MET A 5 -12.68 -8.53 35.73
N VAL A 6 -13.48 -8.01 34.79
CA VAL A 6 -13.02 -7.57 33.47
C VAL A 6 -13.10 -6.05 33.41
N LEU A 7 -11.94 -5.39 33.37
CA LEU A 7 -11.85 -3.95 33.16
C LEU A 7 -11.78 -3.67 31.67
N VAL A 8 -12.56 -2.71 31.16
CA VAL A 8 -12.58 -2.39 29.73
C VAL A 8 -12.17 -0.93 29.56
N PRO A 9 -11.20 -0.59 28.68
CA PRO A 9 -10.90 0.80 28.39
C PRO A 9 -12.14 1.51 27.82
N ALA A 10 -12.40 2.74 28.28
CA ALA A 10 -13.59 3.50 27.92
C ALA A 10 -13.51 4.10 26.51
N VAL A 11 -12.36 3.99 25.84
CA VAL A 11 -12.11 4.49 24.49
C VAL A 11 -12.06 3.30 23.52
N PRO A 12 -12.80 3.34 22.41
CA PRO A 12 -12.60 2.34 21.35
C PRO A 12 -11.16 2.47 20.83
N LEU A 13 -10.39 1.38 20.78
CA LEU A 13 -9.00 1.38 20.28
C LEU A 13 -8.87 2.01 18.87
N ALA A 14 -9.96 1.98 18.08
CA ALA A 14 -10.04 2.67 16.79
C ALA A 14 -9.86 4.20 16.86
N ALA A 15 -9.94 4.81 18.06
CA ALA A 15 -9.88 6.25 18.25
C ALA A 15 -8.50 6.84 18.52
N ALA A 16 -7.52 6.01 18.88
CA ALA A 16 -6.15 6.43 19.15
C ALA A 16 -5.25 6.49 17.89
N GLY A 17 -5.69 5.85 16.79
CA GLY A 17 -4.91 5.65 15.58
C GLY A 17 -5.01 6.74 14.51
N GLY A 18 -5.59 7.90 14.82
CA GLY A 18 -5.76 9.01 13.87
C GLY A 18 -4.48 9.78 13.60
N THR A 19 -3.42 9.13 13.11
CA THR A 19 -2.32 9.86 12.46
C THR A 19 -2.68 10.01 10.98
N VAL A 20 -3.14 11.20 10.65
CA VAL A 20 -3.28 11.71 9.30
C VAL A 20 -2.03 11.37 8.47
N LEU A 21 -2.16 10.47 7.50
CA LEU A 21 -1.21 10.31 6.41
C LEU A 21 -1.25 11.58 5.56
N LEU A 22 -0.46 12.58 5.95
CA LEU A 22 -0.12 13.74 5.14
C LEU A 22 1.21 13.45 4.43
N ILE A 23 1.16 12.81 3.27
CA ILE A 23 2.21 12.95 2.25
C ILE A 23 1.54 13.11 0.89
N GLY A 24 1.53 14.35 0.39
CA GLY A 24 1.64 14.64 -1.04
C GLY A 24 0.35 14.70 -1.88
N GLY A 25 -0.38 15.81 -1.78
CA GLY A 25 -1.07 16.40 -2.94
C GLY A 25 -2.53 16.03 -3.15
N GLY A 26 -3.44 16.89 -2.67
CA GLY A 26 -4.85 16.88 -3.05
C GLY A 26 -5.79 16.94 -1.85
N ALA A 27 -6.37 18.12 -1.63
CA ALA A 27 -7.32 18.38 -0.57
C ALA A 27 -8.65 17.62 -0.75
N LEU A 28 -9.33 17.44 0.40
CA LEU A 28 -10.77 17.32 0.66
C LEU A 28 -11.39 15.94 0.98
N LEU A 29 -11.96 15.93 2.21
CA LEU A 29 -13.10 15.18 2.76
C LEU A 29 -12.76 13.85 3.46
N ALA A 30 -12.57 13.86 4.79
CA ALA A 30 -13.58 13.97 5.87
C ALA A 30 -14.50 12.73 6.00
N ALA A 31 -14.10 11.83 6.90
CA ALA A 31 -14.94 10.99 7.77
C ALA A 31 -13.98 10.17 8.66
N GLY A 32 -14.03 10.14 9.97
CA GLY A 32 -14.82 10.82 10.98
C GLY A 32 -13.97 10.82 12.25
N GLY A 33 -14.08 11.89 13.04
CA GLY A 33 -13.11 12.21 14.09
C GLY A 33 -12.99 11.17 15.18
N THR A 34 -11.78 11.06 15.71
CA THR A 34 -11.56 10.45 17.01
C THR A 34 -10.59 11.30 17.81
N ALA A 35 -11.14 11.88 18.87
CA ALA A 35 -10.47 12.77 19.77
C ALA A 35 -9.41 12.01 20.59
N VAL A 36 -8.15 12.37 20.35
CA VAL A 36 -7.25 12.87 21.39
C VAL A 36 -7.19 12.03 22.67
N LEU A 37 -6.27 11.06 22.72
CA LEU A 37 -5.54 10.77 23.96
C LEU A 37 -4.52 11.91 24.18
N ALA A 38 -4.92 13.03 24.80
CA ALA A 38 -4.00 14.11 25.20
C ALA A 38 -3.29 13.81 26.53
N GLY A 39 -2.74 12.60 26.68
CA GLY A 39 -2.14 12.13 27.92
C GLY A 39 -0.81 11.40 27.73
N LYS A 40 -0.13 11.12 28.85
CA LYS A 40 1.14 10.37 28.88
C LYS A 40 1.03 8.99 28.19
N ALA A 41 -0.15 8.38 28.20
CA ALA A 41 -0.47 7.16 27.46
C ALA A 41 -0.23 7.27 25.95
N ALA A 42 -0.66 8.37 25.30
CA ALA A 42 -0.45 8.54 23.86
C ALA A 42 1.04 8.69 23.51
N LEU A 43 1.79 9.40 24.33
CA LEU A 43 3.24 9.57 24.13
C LEU A 43 3.97 8.23 24.31
N GLY A 44 3.60 7.44 25.33
CA GLY A 44 4.16 6.12 25.56
C GLY A 44 3.87 5.13 24.43
N VAL A 45 2.61 5.02 23.99
CA VAL A 45 2.21 4.17 22.86
C VAL A 45 2.90 4.63 21.57
N LYS A 46 2.94 5.94 21.33
CA LYS A 46 3.62 6.51 20.15
C LYS A 46 5.11 6.13 20.13
N HIS A 47 5.83 6.26 21.24
CA HIS A 47 7.25 5.90 21.30
C HIS A 47 7.49 4.41 21.00
N LEU A 48 6.61 3.52 21.44
CA LEU A 48 6.70 2.09 21.15
C LEU A 48 6.40 1.79 19.68
N VAL A 49 5.37 2.41 19.11
CA VAL A 49 5.04 2.29 17.68
C VAL A 49 6.16 2.86 16.80
N ASP A 50 6.72 4.02 17.17
CA ASP A 50 7.83 4.65 16.46
C ASP A 50 9.08 3.75 16.49
N ARG A 51 9.35 3.09 17.63
CA ARG A 51 10.47 2.13 17.75
C ARG A 51 10.30 0.89 16.87
N GLU A 52 9.07 0.37 16.76
CA GLU A 52 8.79 -0.75 15.85
C GLU A 52 8.87 -0.30 14.38
N ARG A 53 8.42 0.92 14.06
CA ARG A 53 8.62 1.53 12.73
C ARG A 53 10.09 1.72 12.39
N GLU A 54 10.93 2.12 13.35
CA GLU A 54 12.39 2.24 13.15
C GLU A 54 13.07 0.88 12.93
N ARG A 55 12.57 -0.20 13.54
CA ARG A 55 13.05 -1.56 13.29
C ARG A 55 12.65 -2.02 11.88
N ALA A 56 11.38 -1.86 11.53
CA ALA A 56 10.87 -2.14 10.19
C ALA A 56 11.59 -1.32 9.10
N GLY A 57 11.93 -0.06 9.40
CA GLY A 57 12.67 0.83 8.49
C GLY A 57 14.05 0.29 8.11
N ARG A 58 14.77 -0.33 9.05
CA ARG A 58 16.10 -0.90 8.78
C ARG A 58 16.06 -2.15 7.90
N GLU A 59 15.03 -2.98 8.05
CA GLU A 59 14.81 -4.15 7.19
C GLU A 59 14.33 -3.74 5.80
N ARG A 60 13.46 -2.72 5.74
CA ARG A 60 13.03 -2.06 4.50
C ARG A 60 14.21 -1.50 3.70
N GLU A 61 15.17 -0.83 4.34
CA GLU A 61 16.35 -0.28 3.64
C GLU A 61 17.19 -1.38 2.97
N ARG A 62 17.34 -2.54 3.62
CA ARG A 62 18.07 -3.69 3.07
C ARG A 62 17.37 -4.26 1.84
N GLU A 63 16.06 -4.45 1.91
CA GLU A 63 15.31 -4.93 0.76
C GLU A 63 15.21 -3.89 -0.35
N ARG A 64 15.05 -2.61 -0.03
CA ARG A 64 15.16 -1.51 -0.98
C ARG A 64 16.47 -1.56 -1.72
N ALA A 65 17.60 -1.75 -1.04
CA ALA A 65 18.90 -1.88 -1.70
C ALA A 65 18.91 -3.04 -2.72
N THR A 66 18.28 -4.18 -2.38
CA THR A 66 18.19 -5.32 -3.33
C THR A 66 17.24 -5.08 -4.50
N ILE A 67 16.12 -4.39 -4.28
CA ILE A 67 15.15 -4.06 -5.33
C ILE A 67 15.68 -2.93 -6.21
N ALA A 68 16.24 -1.87 -5.62
CA ALA A 68 16.88 -0.75 -6.29
C ALA A 68 18.07 -1.23 -7.13
N ALA A 69 18.95 -2.09 -6.61
CA ALA A 69 20.04 -2.66 -7.40
C ALA A 69 19.53 -3.46 -8.63
N ARG A 70 18.41 -4.18 -8.48
CA ARG A 70 17.77 -4.92 -9.58
C ARG A 70 17.04 -4.01 -10.58
N LEU A 71 16.50 -2.88 -10.13
CA LEU A 71 15.84 -1.88 -10.98
C LEU A 71 16.88 -1.02 -11.70
N GLU A 72 17.92 -0.55 -11.02
CA GLU A 72 19.00 0.28 -11.57
C GLU A 72 19.84 -0.48 -12.61
N ALA A 73 20.13 -1.77 -12.37
CA ALA A 73 20.80 -2.62 -13.37
C ALA A 73 19.95 -2.77 -14.65
N ARG A 74 18.63 -2.70 -14.53
CA ARG A 74 17.70 -2.77 -15.66
C ARG A 74 17.43 -1.41 -16.28
N GLU A 75 17.38 -0.34 -15.50
CA GLU A 75 17.29 1.03 -15.99
C GLU A 75 18.53 1.40 -16.78
N LYS A 76 19.73 0.96 -16.39
CA LYS A 76 20.93 1.10 -17.23
C LYS A 76 20.80 0.32 -18.54
N ALA A 77 20.13 -0.84 -18.54
CA ALA A 77 19.83 -1.59 -19.75
C ALA A 77 18.75 -0.93 -20.63
N THR A 78 17.75 -0.26 -20.06
CA THR A 78 16.69 0.46 -20.80
C THR A 78 17.03 1.91 -21.11
N ALA A 79 17.93 2.56 -20.36
CA ALA A 79 18.45 3.90 -20.63
C ALA A 79 19.44 3.86 -21.80
N ALA A 80 20.16 2.75 -21.97
CA ALA A 80 20.89 2.45 -23.21
C ALA A 80 19.93 2.36 -24.42
N GLN A 81 18.66 1.95 -24.22
CA GLN A 81 17.62 2.00 -25.26
C GLN A 81 16.96 3.39 -25.37
N ARG A 82 16.69 4.09 -24.26
CA ARG A 82 16.09 5.44 -24.28
C ARG A 82 17.05 6.57 -24.68
N ALA A 83 18.35 6.31 -24.73
CA ALA A 83 19.31 7.18 -25.42
C ALA A 83 19.04 7.25 -26.94
N GLU A 84 18.18 6.37 -27.48
CA GLU A 84 17.56 6.53 -28.80
C GLU A 84 16.48 7.64 -28.86
N ALA A 85 16.19 8.34 -27.74
CA ALA A 85 15.38 9.57 -27.69
C ALA A 85 16.04 10.79 -28.37
N CYS A 86 16.96 10.53 -29.30
CA CYS A 86 17.29 11.40 -30.43
C CYS A 86 16.02 11.87 -31.18
N GLU A 87 14.91 11.13 -31.11
CA GLU A 87 13.59 11.49 -31.65
C GLU A 87 13.06 12.88 -31.25
N ARG A 88 13.41 13.39 -30.04
CA ARG A 88 12.93 14.70 -29.58
C ARG A 88 13.74 15.88 -30.13
N ALA A 89 15.02 15.66 -30.41
CA ALA A 89 15.88 16.65 -31.07
C ALA A 89 15.48 16.76 -32.54
N VAL A 90 15.25 15.63 -33.21
CA VAL A 90 14.83 15.56 -34.61
C VAL A 90 13.47 16.22 -34.83
N ALA A 91 12.48 16.02 -33.95
CA ALA A 91 11.15 16.63 -34.08
C ALA A 91 11.14 18.16 -33.88
N ARG A 92 11.96 18.71 -32.98
CA ARG A 92 12.09 20.18 -32.79
C ARG A 92 12.85 20.83 -33.94
N GLU A 93 13.98 20.26 -34.32
CA GLU A 93 14.79 20.71 -35.46
C GLU A 93 13.96 20.65 -36.76
N PHE A 94 13.04 19.70 -36.87
CA PHE A 94 12.10 19.56 -37.98
C PHE A 94 10.96 20.60 -38.01
N LEU A 95 10.36 20.94 -36.86
CA LEU A 95 9.38 22.03 -36.79
C LEU A 95 10.02 23.39 -37.14
N GLU A 96 11.28 23.57 -36.77
CA GLU A 96 12.09 24.75 -37.15
C GLU A 96 12.43 24.75 -38.65
N GLN A 97 12.87 23.62 -39.22
CA GLN A 97 13.16 23.48 -40.65
C GLN A 97 11.92 23.60 -41.57
N LEU A 98 10.75 23.13 -41.12
CA LEU A 98 9.51 23.40 -41.83
C LEU A 98 9.00 24.84 -41.62
N GLY A 99 9.42 25.52 -40.55
CA GLY A 99 9.16 26.94 -40.35
C GLY A 99 9.84 27.81 -41.40
N THR A 100 11.09 27.47 -41.75
CA THR A 100 11.92 28.23 -42.69
C THR A 100 11.51 28.06 -44.16
N LEU A 101 11.05 26.87 -44.56
CA LEU A 101 10.60 26.61 -45.94
C LEU A 101 9.28 27.32 -46.30
N ALA A 102 8.40 27.57 -45.32
CA ALA A 102 7.16 28.32 -45.54
C ALA A 102 7.38 29.85 -45.68
N GLN A 103 8.58 30.35 -45.34
CA GLN A 103 8.93 31.77 -45.43
C GLN A 103 9.74 32.14 -46.68
N ALA A 104 9.82 31.26 -47.68
CA ALA A 104 10.46 31.61 -48.95
C ALA A 104 9.81 32.90 -49.51
N PRO A 105 10.60 33.98 -49.71
CA PRO A 105 10.04 35.28 -50.07
C PRO A 105 9.26 35.17 -51.38
N PRO A 106 8.08 35.82 -51.48
CA PRO A 106 7.35 35.86 -52.74
C PRO A 106 8.28 36.45 -53.81
N ALA A 107 8.41 35.75 -54.94
CA ALA A 107 9.29 36.16 -56.02
C ALA A 107 9.06 37.65 -56.38
N PRO A 108 10.12 38.43 -56.65
CA PRO A 108 10.00 39.85 -56.93
C PRO A 108 9.03 40.07 -58.08
N ARG A 109 7.94 40.81 -57.80
CA ARG A 109 6.98 41.25 -58.81
C ARG A 109 7.72 42.15 -59.80
N THR A 110 8.06 41.57 -60.94
CA THR A 110 8.56 42.31 -62.10
C THR A 110 7.34 42.87 -62.83
N ASP A 111 7.05 44.13 -62.56
CA ASP A 111 6.07 44.91 -63.31
C ASP A 111 6.63 45.19 -64.70
N ALA A 112 6.09 44.52 -65.73
CA ALA A 112 6.40 44.80 -67.12
C ALA A 112 5.10 44.86 -67.96
N PRO A 113 5.02 45.75 -68.98
CA PRO A 113 3.75 46.14 -69.59
C PRO A 113 3.23 45.15 -70.65
N ALA A 114 1.92 45.31 -70.90
CA ALA A 114 0.94 44.36 -71.40
C ALA A 114 1.00 44.00 -72.90
N GLY A 115 0.43 42.83 -73.25
CA GLY A 115 -0.10 42.56 -74.59
C GLY A 115 0.02 41.12 -75.05
N ALA A 116 1.21 40.69 -75.45
CA ALA A 116 1.45 39.36 -76.05
C ALA A 116 2.53 38.53 -75.34
N ARG A 117 3.30 39.15 -74.43
CA ARG A 117 4.20 38.44 -73.49
C ARG A 117 3.45 37.82 -72.30
N ASP A 118 2.16 38.12 -72.18
CA ASP A 118 1.34 37.77 -71.04
C ASP A 118 0.91 36.29 -71.06
N PHE A 119 0.81 35.65 -72.23
CA PHE A 119 0.54 34.20 -72.35
C PHE A 119 1.78 33.36 -72.08
N LEU A 120 2.91 33.65 -72.72
CA LEU A 120 4.20 32.99 -72.43
C LEU A 120 4.68 33.26 -71.00
N GLY A 121 4.39 34.45 -70.45
CA GLY A 121 4.63 34.78 -69.05
C GLY A 121 3.74 34.01 -68.08
N LYS A 122 2.46 33.77 -68.43
CA LYS A 122 1.54 32.94 -67.63
C LYS A 122 1.92 31.46 -67.67
N GLU A 123 2.34 30.94 -68.81
CA GLU A 123 2.85 29.55 -68.91
C GLU A 123 4.14 29.37 -68.12
N ARG A 124 5.13 30.26 -68.28
CA ARG A 124 6.36 30.23 -67.48
C ARG A 124 6.11 30.40 -65.98
N ARG A 125 5.15 31.26 -65.59
CA ARG A 125 4.75 31.40 -64.18
C ARG A 125 4.09 30.14 -63.64
N ARG A 126 3.18 29.52 -64.40
CA ARG A 126 2.56 28.23 -64.03
C ARG A 126 3.57 27.10 -63.93
N GLU A 127 4.56 27.09 -64.83
CA GLU A 127 5.65 26.11 -64.81
C GLU A 127 6.56 26.31 -63.60
N ALA A 128 6.93 27.55 -63.28
CA ALA A 128 7.69 27.88 -62.07
C ALA A 128 6.90 27.58 -60.77
N GLU A 129 5.61 27.90 -60.73
CA GLU A 129 4.72 27.55 -59.60
C GLU A 129 4.62 26.03 -59.42
N ARG A 130 4.57 25.28 -60.52
CA ARG A 130 4.56 23.80 -60.52
C ARG A 130 5.89 23.21 -60.06
N GLU A 131 7.02 23.76 -60.49
CA GLU A 131 8.35 23.34 -60.01
C GLU A 131 8.52 23.62 -58.52
N GLN A 132 8.14 24.82 -58.07
CA GLN A 132 8.17 25.19 -56.66
C GLN A 132 7.25 24.29 -55.83
N ALA A 133 6.07 23.95 -56.38
CA ALA A 133 5.13 23.02 -55.78
C ALA A 133 5.69 21.59 -55.63
N LEU A 134 6.34 21.07 -56.69
CA LEU A 134 7.00 19.77 -56.66
C LEU A 134 8.15 19.75 -55.66
N ALA A 135 8.95 20.82 -55.58
CA ALA A 135 10.03 20.94 -54.60
C ALA A 135 9.50 20.96 -53.16
N GLY A 136 8.42 21.72 -52.90
CA GLY A 136 7.76 21.76 -51.59
C GLY A 136 7.20 20.41 -51.16
N LEU A 137 6.51 19.69 -52.06
CA LEU A 137 5.98 18.35 -51.79
C LEU A 137 7.10 17.32 -51.58
N ALA A 138 8.19 17.39 -52.35
CA ALA A 138 9.36 16.53 -52.18
C ALA A 138 10.04 16.75 -50.82
N ALA A 139 10.12 18.01 -50.35
CA ALA A 139 10.65 18.32 -49.03
C ALA A 139 9.76 17.76 -47.90
N ILE A 140 8.43 17.87 -48.03
CA ILE A 140 7.51 17.27 -47.05
C ILE A 140 7.65 15.75 -47.04
N GLU A 141 7.71 15.12 -48.21
CA GLU A 141 7.86 13.68 -48.36
C GLU A 141 9.15 13.15 -47.72
N ALA A 142 10.31 13.74 -48.06
CA ALA A 142 11.61 13.32 -47.53
C ALA A 142 11.64 13.38 -45.99
N ASN A 143 11.01 14.40 -45.42
CA ASN A 143 10.90 14.56 -43.98
C ASN A 143 9.97 13.52 -43.33
N LEU A 144 8.84 13.22 -43.95
CA LEU A 144 7.95 12.18 -43.46
C LEU A 144 8.58 10.79 -43.54
N GLU A 145 9.42 10.54 -44.54
CA GLU A 145 10.16 9.28 -44.65
C GLU A 145 11.15 9.10 -43.50
N ARG A 146 11.85 10.17 -43.10
CA ARG A 146 12.74 10.16 -41.92
C ARG A 146 11.96 9.82 -40.64
N ILE A 147 10.81 10.46 -40.42
CA ILE A 147 9.95 10.18 -39.26
C ILE A 147 9.42 8.74 -39.30
N LEU A 148 9.07 8.22 -40.48
CA LEU A 148 8.61 6.84 -40.64
C LEU A 148 9.68 5.81 -40.31
N GLN A 149 10.95 6.12 -40.57
CA GLN A 149 12.07 5.25 -40.19
C GLN A 149 12.24 5.19 -38.67
N GLU A 150 12.11 6.33 -38.00
CA GLU A 150 12.21 6.43 -36.53
C GLU A 150 10.99 5.80 -35.84
N THR A 151 9.78 6.05 -36.34
CA THR A 151 8.53 5.60 -35.73
C THR A 151 8.02 4.25 -36.26
N ARG A 152 8.88 3.48 -36.92
CA ARG A 152 8.51 2.24 -37.63
C ARG A 152 7.83 1.20 -36.73
N GLU A 153 8.13 1.22 -35.43
CA GLU A 153 7.56 0.30 -34.45
C GLU A 153 6.16 0.72 -33.94
N ASP A 154 5.72 1.96 -34.16
CA ASP A 154 4.41 2.43 -33.72
C ASP A 154 3.35 2.27 -34.83
N ALA A 155 2.56 1.20 -34.73
CA ALA A 155 1.46 0.91 -35.64
C ALA A 155 0.35 2.00 -35.66
N GLN A 156 0.28 2.87 -34.66
CA GLN A 156 -0.68 3.97 -34.59
C GLN A 156 -0.17 5.29 -35.18
N ALA A 157 1.08 5.33 -35.67
CA ALA A 157 1.67 6.51 -36.27
C ALA A 157 0.90 6.94 -37.54
N PRO A 158 0.43 8.21 -37.64
CA PRO A 158 -0.34 8.69 -38.79
C PRO A 158 0.54 8.93 -40.03
N PHE A 159 1.86 8.81 -39.91
CA PHE A 159 2.82 9.27 -40.92
C PHE A 159 2.78 8.48 -42.22
N ALA A 160 2.48 7.17 -42.18
CA ALA A 160 2.39 6.36 -43.39
C ALA A 160 1.24 6.84 -44.30
N ARG A 161 0.10 7.18 -43.69
CA ARG A 161 -1.06 7.73 -44.40
C ARG A 161 -0.77 9.12 -44.94
N LEU A 162 -0.09 9.96 -44.16
CA LEU A 162 0.29 11.31 -44.56
C LEU A 162 1.30 11.29 -45.72
N ALA A 163 2.31 10.42 -45.66
CA ALA A 163 3.30 10.24 -46.73
C ALA A 163 2.64 9.74 -48.03
N ALA A 164 1.72 8.77 -47.94
CA ALA A 164 0.94 8.31 -49.10
C ALA A 164 0.11 9.43 -49.74
N LEU A 165 -0.49 10.30 -48.92
CA LEU A 165 -1.24 11.47 -49.39
C LEU A 165 -0.34 12.47 -50.12
N VAL A 166 0.84 12.78 -49.56
CA VAL A 166 1.83 13.67 -50.19
C VAL A 166 2.33 13.09 -51.52
N ARG A 167 2.66 11.80 -51.58
CA ARG A 167 3.03 11.10 -52.82
C ARG A 167 1.95 11.17 -53.88
N ALA A 168 0.69 10.96 -53.50
CA ALA A 168 -0.46 11.05 -54.42
C ALA A 168 -0.68 12.47 -54.96
N HIS A 169 -0.42 13.52 -54.16
CA HIS A 169 -0.44 14.91 -54.63
C HIS A 169 0.73 15.20 -55.57
N ARG A 170 1.93 14.70 -55.27
CA ARG A 170 3.12 14.87 -56.11
C ARG A 170 2.97 14.18 -57.47
N ALA A 171 2.46 12.95 -57.51
CA ALA A 171 2.22 12.20 -58.75
C ALA A 171 1.20 12.93 -59.65
N ARG A 172 0.06 13.38 -59.08
CA ARG A 172 -0.93 14.17 -59.83
C ARG A 172 -0.36 15.45 -60.43
N LEU A 173 0.56 16.12 -59.71
CA LEU A 173 1.22 17.31 -60.23
C LEU A 173 2.24 16.98 -61.32
N ALA A 174 2.94 15.85 -61.22
CA ALA A 174 3.89 15.38 -62.23
C ALA A 174 3.20 14.96 -63.54
N ASP A 175 2.00 14.42 -63.47
CA ASP A 175 1.19 13.99 -64.62
C ASP A 175 0.53 15.14 -65.40
N GLY A 176 0.78 16.40 -65.00
CA GLY A 176 0.31 17.58 -65.73
C GLY A 176 -1.04 18.14 -65.27
N SER A 177 -1.57 17.68 -64.13
CA SER A 177 -2.78 18.27 -63.57
C SER A 177 -2.56 19.76 -63.22
N HIS A 178 -3.44 20.63 -63.70
CA HIS A 178 -3.37 22.08 -63.48
C HIS A 178 -3.95 22.55 -62.14
N ALA A 179 -4.56 21.66 -61.35
CA ALA A 179 -5.00 21.98 -60.00
C ALA A 179 -3.76 22.00 -59.09
N CYS A 180 -3.19 23.19 -58.87
CA CYS A 180 -2.14 23.35 -57.88
C CYS A 180 -2.76 23.04 -56.50
N PRO A 181 -2.34 21.96 -55.81
CA PRO A 181 -2.85 21.62 -54.50
C PRO A 181 -2.47 22.75 -53.54
N ASP A 182 -3.29 22.95 -52.51
CA ASP A 182 -2.97 23.88 -51.43
C ASP A 182 -1.79 23.31 -50.62
N ILE A 183 -0.58 23.63 -51.05
CA ILE A 183 0.67 23.14 -50.43
C ILE A 183 0.83 23.77 -49.06
N ALA A 184 0.42 25.02 -48.87
CA ALA A 184 0.41 25.67 -47.57
C ALA A 184 -0.52 24.91 -46.61
N GLY A 185 -1.73 24.57 -47.04
CA GLY A 185 -2.68 23.76 -46.27
C GLY A 185 -2.21 22.33 -45.99
N LEU A 186 -1.57 21.66 -46.94
CA LEU A 186 -0.96 20.34 -46.75
C LEU A 186 0.19 20.40 -45.74
N HIS A 187 1.02 21.42 -45.84
CA HIS A 187 2.13 21.65 -44.94
C HIS A 187 1.64 21.94 -43.51
N GLU A 188 0.62 22.78 -43.37
CA GLU A 188 0.00 23.05 -42.07
C GLU A 188 -0.68 21.80 -41.48
N THR A 189 -1.32 21.00 -42.34
CA THR A 189 -1.91 19.71 -41.93
C THR A 189 -0.83 18.73 -41.46
N ALA A 190 0.30 18.66 -42.17
CA ALA A 190 1.44 17.84 -41.78
C ALA A 190 2.01 18.29 -40.43
N LYS A 191 2.28 19.59 -40.27
CA LYS A 191 2.73 20.20 -39.01
C LYS A 191 1.78 19.87 -37.86
N ARG A 192 0.49 20.12 -38.03
CA ARG A 192 -0.52 19.87 -36.99
C ARG A 192 -0.61 18.39 -36.63
N THR A 193 -0.56 17.50 -37.62
CA THR A 193 -0.63 16.05 -37.40
C THR A 193 0.57 15.55 -36.61
N ILE A 194 1.77 16.03 -36.98
CA ILE A 194 3.04 15.68 -36.32
C ILE A 194 3.05 16.22 -34.89
N ALA A 195 2.71 17.51 -34.70
CA ALA A 195 2.62 18.12 -33.38
C ALA A 195 1.59 17.42 -32.48
N THR A 196 0.42 17.05 -33.01
CA THR A 196 -0.63 16.36 -32.24
C THR A 196 -0.18 14.96 -31.82
N TYR A 197 0.50 14.23 -32.70
CA TYR A 197 1.02 12.90 -32.38
C TYR A 197 2.09 12.95 -31.30
N PHE A 198 3.08 13.85 -31.44
CA PHE A 198 4.12 13.99 -30.42
C PHE A 198 3.55 14.48 -29.08
N ALA A 199 2.63 15.45 -29.09
CA ALA A 199 1.93 15.87 -27.87
C ALA A 199 1.16 14.72 -27.21
N ARG A 200 0.59 13.79 -28.00
CA ARG A 200 -0.05 12.57 -27.47
C ARG A 200 0.99 11.65 -26.83
N ILE A 201 2.11 11.39 -27.49
CA ILE A 201 3.22 10.57 -26.95
C ILE A 201 3.73 11.16 -25.64
N GLU A 202 3.97 12.47 -25.60
CA GLU A 202 4.42 13.19 -24.41
C GLU A 202 3.43 12.97 -23.26
N ARG A 203 2.14 13.21 -23.49
CA ARG A 203 1.10 12.98 -22.46
C ARG A 203 1.08 11.52 -21.98
N THR A 204 1.19 10.55 -22.87
CA THR A 204 1.22 9.12 -22.48
C THR A 204 2.49 8.76 -21.72
N THR A 205 3.62 9.36 -22.07
CA THR A 205 4.89 9.15 -21.39
C THR A 205 4.84 9.77 -19.99
N GLU A 206 4.38 11.01 -19.88
CA GLU A 206 4.17 11.68 -18.60
C GLU A 206 3.21 10.91 -17.70
N ALA A 207 2.08 10.44 -18.23
CA ALA A 207 1.13 9.62 -17.49
C ALA A 207 1.78 8.31 -17.00
N SER A 208 2.57 7.66 -17.86
CA SER A 208 3.27 6.42 -17.48
C SER A 208 4.34 6.65 -16.40
N VAL A 209 5.09 7.76 -16.49
CA VAL A 209 6.07 8.15 -15.47
C VAL A 209 5.37 8.44 -14.14
N ARG A 210 4.25 9.18 -14.15
CA ARG A 210 3.46 9.44 -12.93
C ARG A 210 2.97 8.15 -12.29
N LEU A 211 2.35 7.27 -13.08
CA LEU A 211 1.85 5.98 -12.59
C LEU A 211 2.97 5.10 -12.04
N ARG A 212 4.17 5.17 -12.62
CA ARG A 212 5.34 4.45 -12.10
C ARG A 212 5.79 4.99 -10.75
N VAL A 213 5.89 6.31 -10.59
CA VAL A 213 6.22 6.94 -9.31
C VAL A 213 5.19 6.58 -8.24
N GLU A 214 3.90 6.58 -8.59
CA GLU A 214 2.84 6.14 -7.69
C GLU A 214 2.95 4.65 -7.31
N ALA A 215 3.33 3.79 -8.26
CA ALA A 215 3.54 2.36 -8.00
C ALA A 215 4.75 2.10 -7.10
N GLU A 216 5.83 2.86 -7.25
CA GLU A 216 7.00 2.81 -6.38
C GLU A 216 6.64 3.27 -4.95
N ALA A 217 5.87 4.35 -4.82
CA ALA A 217 5.38 4.81 -3.51
C ALA A 217 4.42 3.82 -2.83
N LEU A 218 3.56 3.14 -3.60
CA LEU A 218 2.70 2.08 -3.08
C LEU A 218 3.49 0.83 -2.67
N LEU A 219 4.54 0.49 -3.41
CA LEU A 219 5.43 -0.63 -3.08
C LEU A 219 6.12 -0.38 -1.74
N ASP A 220 6.57 0.84 -1.52
CA ASP A 220 7.14 1.28 -0.25
C ASP A 220 6.20 1.10 0.94
N GLN A 221 4.95 1.55 0.79
CA GLN A 221 3.93 1.38 1.82
C GLN A 221 3.59 -0.10 2.07
N ALA A 222 3.55 -0.92 1.02
CA ALA A 222 3.27 -2.34 1.13
C ALA A 222 4.41 -3.10 1.83
N LEU A 223 5.67 -2.73 1.58
CA LEU A 223 6.82 -3.28 2.29
C LEU A 223 6.78 -2.92 3.77
N GLU A 224 6.51 -1.65 4.11
CA GLU A 224 6.37 -1.22 5.50
C GLU A 224 5.25 -1.97 6.22
N CYS A 225 4.08 -2.09 5.59
CA CYS A 225 2.95 -2.84 6.13
C CYS A 225 3.31 -4.31 6.40
N ARG A 226 4.06 -4.95 5.51
CA ARG A 226 4.49 -6.35 5.66
C ARG A 226 5.43 -6.54 6.86
N GLU A 227 6.38 -5.64 7.06
CA GLU A 227 7.32 -5.72 8.19
C GLU A 227 6.65 -5.39 9.52
N LEU A 228 5.65 -4.50 9.52
CA LEU A 228 4.84 -4.20 10.70
C LEU A 228 3.82 -5.31 11.04
N ALA A 229 3.53 -6.22 10.11
CA ALA A 229 2.55 -7.28 10.33
C ALA A 229 3.03 -8.27 11.40
N LEU A 230 2.28 -8.35 12.49
CA LEU A 230 2.55 -9.25 13.61
C LEU A 230 2.17 -10.71 13.27
N ASP A 231 1.09 -10.90 12.52
CA ASP A 231 0.54 -12.21 12.17
C ASP A 231 0.96 -12.64 10.77
N ALA A 232 1.06 -13.97 10.56
CA ALA A 232 1.46 -14.54 9.29
C ALA A 232 0.48 -14.21 8.15
N GLU A 233 -0.82 -14.17 8.43
CA GLU A 233 -1.86 -13.89 7.44
C GLU A 233 -1.73 -12.48 6.83
N ASP A 234 -1.64 -11.44 7.67
CA ASP A 234 -1.47 -10.06 7.17
C ASP A 234 -0.11 -9.89 6.47
N ARG A 235 0.93 -10.58 6.95
CA ARG A 235 2.25 -10.58 6.31
C ARG A 235 2.21 -11.21 4.92
N ASP A 236 1.48 -12.31 4.76
CA ASP A 236 1.32 -13.00 3.48
C ASP A 236 0.48 -12.18 2.50
N GLU A 237 -0.58 -11.53 2.98
CA GLU A 237 -1.42 -10.64 2.17
C GLU A 237 -0.64 -9.39 1.70
N ALA A 238 0.08 -8.72 2.61
CA ALA A 238 0.99 -7.63 2.25
C ALA A 238 2.11 -8.12 1.29
N GLY A 239 2.64 -9.32 1.51
CA GLY A 239 3.59 -9.96 0.60
C GLY A 239 3.02 -10.24 -0.80
N ALA A 240 1.73 -10.57 -0.92
CA ALA A 240 1.05 -10.71 -2.20
C ALA A 240 0.93 -9.36 -2.93
N LEU A 241 0.61 -8.27 -2.22
CA LEU A 241 0.58 -6.92 -2.77
C LEU A 241 1.97 -6.49 -3.29
N VAL A 242 3.02 -6.75 -2.52
CA VAL A 242 4.42 -6.51 -2.93
C VAL A 242 4.75 -7.26 -4.23
N ARG A 243 4.41 -8.56 -4.32
CA ARG A 243 4.63 -9.35 -5.55
C ARG A 243 3.86 -8.78 -6.75
N GLY A 244 2.63 -8.33 -6.54
CA GLY A 244 1.80 -7.68 -7.55
C GLY A 244 2.41 -6.37 -8.07
N LEU A 245 2.81 -5.48 -7.16
CA LEU A 245 3.44 -4.20 -7.48
C LEU A 245 4.79 -4.38 -8.17
N VAL A 246 5.64 -5.27 -7.68
CA VAL A 246 6.91 -5.62 -8.33
C VAL A 246 6.66 -6.20 -9.73
N GLY A 247 5.66 -7.05 -9.90
CA GLY A 247 5.26 -7.59 -11.20
C GLY A 247 4.82 -6.49 -12.18
N MET A 248 4.11 -5.48 -11.69
CA MET A 248 3.64 -4.34 -12.49
C MET A 248 4.80 -3.43 -12.92
N VAL A 249 5.66 -3.04 -11.97
CA VAL A 249 6.86 -2.23 -12.24
C VAL A 249 7.78 -2.95 -13.22
N LYS A 250 7.95 -4.28 -13.09
CA LYS A 250 8.76 -5.09 -14.01
C LYS A 250 8.26 -5.12 -15.45
N ARG A 251 6.96 -4.93 -15.67
CA ARG A 251 6.33 -4.96 -17.01
C ARG A 251 6.34 -3.58 -17.70
N ASP A 252 6.81 -2.54 -17.03
CA ASP A 252 6.84 -1.13 -17.47
C ASP A 252 5.51 -0.63 -18.06
N ARG A 253 4.40 -1.21 -17.58
CA ARG A 253 3.03 -0.90 -18.02
C ARG A 253 2.09 -0.81 -16.83
N PRO A 254 2.27 0.17 -15.93
CA PRO A 254 1.33 0.40 -14.86
C PRO A 254 -0.02 0.86 -15.47
N GLN A 255 -1.10 0.19 -15.07
CA GLN A 255 -2.45 0.57 -15.44
C GLN A 255 -3.12 1.24 -14.24
N ALA A 256 -3.69 2.43 -14.44
CA ALA A 256 -4.32 3.21 -13.37
C ALA A 256 -5.35 2.39 -12.57
N GLY A 257 -6.25 1.66 -13.26
CA GLY A 257 -7.28 0.87 -12.57
C GLY A 257 -6.72 -0.26 -11.70
N THR A 258 -5.65 -0.93 -12.12
CA THR A 258 -5.01 -1.99 -11.32
C THR A 258 -4.27 -1.38 -10.13
N LEU A 259 -3.64 -0.21 -10.33
CA LEU A 259 -2.95 0.51 -9.27
C LEU A 259 -3.94 0.98 -8.18
N ASP A 260 -5.10 1.50 -8.58
CA ASP A 260 -6.16 1.91 -7.66
C ASP A 260 -6.74 0.72 -6.87
N ALA A 261 -6.89 -0.44 -7.50
CA ALA A 261 -7.33 -1.66 -6.81
C ALA A 261 -6.31 -2.10 -5.75
N LEU A 262 -5.02 -2.13 -6.10
CA LEU A 262 -3.94 -2.47 -5.15
C LEU A 262 -3.85 -1.44 -4.01
N ARG A 263 -4.05 -0.15 -4.29
CA ARG A 263 -4.09 0.92 -3.28
C ARG A 263 -5.20 0.68 -2.26
N ARG A 264 -6.40 0.31 -2.70
CA ARG A 264 -7.53 0.02 -1.80
C ARG A 264 -7.28 -1.22 -0.94
N GLN A 265 -6.72 -2.27 -1.54
CA GLN A 265 -6.34 -3.47 -0.80
C GLN A 265 -5.27 -3.16 0.24
N LEU A 266 -4.22 -2.42 -0.14
CA LEU A 266 -3.18 -1.98 0.78
C LEU A 266 -3.76 -1.14 1.93
N ALA A 267 -4.64 -0.19 1.65
CA ALA A 267 -5.29 0.60 2.69
C ALA A 267 -6.05 -0.27 3.70
N ALA A 268 -6.74 -1.31 3.24
CA ALA A 268 -7.45 -2.24 4.11
C ALA A 268 -6.49 -3.08 4.98
N VAL A 269 -5.43 -3.64 4.39
CA VAL A 269 -4.43 -4.44 5.12
C VAL A 269 -3.66 -3.55 6.11
N SER A 270 -3.21 -2.38 5.69
CA SER A 270 -2.52 -1.41 6.54
C SER A 270 -3.37 -1.01 7.74
N ALA A 271 -4.66 -0.72 7.55
CA ALA A 271 -5.53 -0.36 8.67
C ALA A 271 -5.66 -1.50 9.71
N ARG A 272 -5.71 -2.77 9.25
CA ARG A 272 -5.75 -3.93 10.17
C ARG A 272 -4.41 -4.10 10.91
N VAL A 273 -3.29 -4.02 10.18
CA VAL A 273 -1.94 -4.14 10.76
C VAL A 273 -1.69 -3.02 11.78
N GLU A 274 -1.97 -1.78 11.42
CA GLU A 274 -1.83 -0.63 12.33
C GLU A 274 -2.69 -0.79 13.58
N GLY A 275 -3.95 -1.25 13.42
CA GLY A 275 -4.83 -1.53 14.56
C GLY A 275 -4.24 -2.58 15.52
N ARG A 276 -3.65 -3.66 14.99
CA ARG A 276 -3.01 -4.71 15.80
C ARG A 276 -1.72 -4.23 16.48
N VAL A 277 -0.87 -3.49 15.76
CA VAL A 277 0.36 -2.91 16.32
C VAL A 277 0.03 -1.92 17.43
N GLN A 278 -0.97 -1.06 17.24
CA GLN A 278 -1.43 -0.14 18.29
C GLN A 278 -2.00 -0.89 19.50
N ALA A 279 -2.78 -1.95 19.29
CA ALA A 279 -3.31 -2.79 20.35
C ALA A 279 -2.20 -3.45 21.18
N GLN A 280 -1.19 -4.01 20.51
CA GLN A 280 -0.03 -4.61 21.19
C GLN A 280 0.78 -3.56 21.95
N ALA A 281 1.05 -2.40 21.35
CA ALA A 281 1.78 -1.31 22.00
C ALA A 281 1.03 -0.77 23.23
N LEU A 282 -0.29 -0.64 23.15
CA LEU A 282 -1.14 -0.29 24.29
C LEU A 282 -1.06 -1.36 25.39
N SER A 283 -1.17 -2.63 25.02
CA SER A 283 -1.06 -3.74 25.98
C SER A 283 0.31 -3.77 26.67
N ALA A 284 1.39 -3.53 25.93
CA ALA A 284 2.74 -3.47 26.51
C ALA A 284 2.86 -2.29 27.50
N TRP A 285 2.47 -1.09 27.07
CA TRP A 285 2.49 0.11 27.92
C TRP A 285 1.63 -0.05 29.19
N LEU A 286 0.46 -0.67 29.06
CA LEU A 286 -0.41 -0.97 30.20
C LEU A 286 0.20 -1.99 31.15
N GLY A 287 0.85 -3.02 30.62
CA GLY A 287 1.61 -3.99 31.41
C GLY A 287 2.68 -3.30 32.25
N ASP A 288 3.46 -2.40 31.64
CA ASP A 288 4.50 -1.63 32.33
C ASP A 288 3.92 -0.75 33.44
N ARG A 289 2.83 -0.03 33.16
CA ARG A 289 2.17 0.82 34.18
C ARG A 289 1.54 0.01 35.30
N LEU A 290 0.94 -1.13 34.99
CA LEU A 290 0.39 -2.03 36.01
C LEU A 290 1.50 -2.55 36.93
N VAL A 291 2.66 -2.92 36.38
CA VAL A 291 3.83 -3.35 37.16
C VAL A 291 4.26 -2.24 38.13
N GLU A 292 4.40 -1.01 37.64
CA GLU A 292 4.75 0.16 38.46
C GLU A 292 3.73 0.39 39.58
N HIS A 293 2.43 0.45 39.24
CA HIS A 293 1.37 0.73 40.20
C HIS A 293 1.16 -0.38 41.24
N LEU A 294 1.35 -1.65 40.85
CA LEU A 294 1.29 -2.78 41.78
C LEU A 294 2.46 -2.76 42.76
N ALA A 295 3.67 -2.46 42.28
CA ALA A 295 4.84 -2.31 43.13
C ALA A 295 4.67 -1.17 44.16
N GLU A 296 4.07 -0.05 43.76
CA GLU A 296 3.76 1.06 44.68
C GLU A 296 2.70 0.73 45.74
N LEU A 297 1.94 -0.37 45.57
CA LEU A 297 0.96 -0.89 46.54
C LEU A 297 1.50 -2.09 47.33
N ASP A 298 2.82 -2.30 47.32
CA ASP A 298 3.55 -3.38 47.98
C ASP A 298 3.26 -4.80 47.44
N TYR A 299 2.75 -4.92 46.21
CA TYR A 299 2.59 -6.22 45.58
C TYR A 299 3.94 -6.75 45.10
N GLU A 300 4.24 -8.00 45.43
CA GLU A 300 5.48 -8.66 45.00
C GLU A 300 5.22 -9.43 43.70
N ALA A 301 6.02 -9.16 42.66
CA ALA A 301 5.95 -9.89 41.40
C ALA A 301 6.52 -11.31 41.57
N LEU A 302 5.67 -12.32 41.44
CA LEU A 302 6.14 -13.71 41.34
C LEU A 302 6.48 -14.04 39.88
N GLU A 303 5.61 -13.62 38.97
CA GLU A 303 5.82 -13.69 37.52
C GLU A 303 5.33 -12.36 36.92
N PRO A 304 6.22 -11.43 36.52
CA PRO A 304 5.78 -10.19 35.85
C PRO A 304 5.21 -10.48 34.47
N PHE A 305 4.55 -9.49 33.86
CA PHE A 305 4.04 -9.62 32.49
C PHE A 305 5.19 -9.96 31.51
N GLY A 306 5.10 -11.12 30.87
CA GLY A 306 6.08 -11.57 29.87
C GLY A 306 5.78 -11.07 28.44
N PRO A 307 6.62 -11.40 27.46
CA PRO A 307 6.30 -11.15 26.05
C PRO A 307 5.09 -12.00 25.63
N ALA A 308 4.01 -11.36 25.19
CA ALA A 308 2.84 -12.06 24.69
C ALA A 308 3.05 -12.59 23.28
N ALA A 309 2.55 -13.81 23.03
CA ALA A 309 2.35 -14.29 21.67
C ALA A 309 1.24 -13.46 20.99
N PRO A 310 1.29 -13.30 19.65
CA PRO A 310 0.25 -12.56 18.92
C PRO A 310 -1.15 -13.11 19.24
N GLY A 311 -2.05 -12.22 19.65
CA GLY A 311 -3.44 -12.56 19.99
C GLY A 311 -3.67 -13.25 21.34
N ALA A 312 -2.63 -13.64 22.08
CA ALA A 312 -2.76 -14.21 23.42
C ALA A 312 -2.72 -13.10 24.50
N PRO A 313 -3.45 -13.27 25.62
CA PRO A 313 -3.34 -12.33 26.74
C PRO A 313 -1.98 -12.47 27.43
N THR A 314 -1.40 -11.34 27.82
CA THR A 314 -0.22 -11.30 28.67
C THR A 314 -0.63 -11.63 30.09
N VAL A 315 0.02 -12.60 30.73
CA VAL A 315 -0.32 -12.99 32.10
C VAL A 315 0.81 -12.62 33.05
N GLY A 316 0.45 -12.13 34.23
CA GLY A 316 1.34 -11.96 35.38
C GLY A 316 0.73 -12.55 36.66
N LEU A 317 1.59 -12.99 37.57
CA LEU A 317 1.24 -13.52 38.89
C LEU A 317 1.89 -12.65 39.98
N TRP A 318 1.07 -12.18 40.90
CA TRP A 318 1.48 -11.23 41.93
C TRP A 318 1.06 -11.73 43.31
N ARG A 319 1.91 -11.53 44.31
CA ARG A 319 1.56 -11.79 45.71
C ARG A 319 0.93 -10.53 46.30
N VAL A 320 -0.31 -10.69 46.76
CA VAL A 320 -1.06 -9.68 47.51
C VAL A 320 -0.46 -9.58 48.91
N PRO A 321 -0.29 -8.37 49.47
CA PRO A 321 0.24 -8.25 50.82
C PRO A 321 -0.76 -8.88 51.82
N GLY A 322 -0.32 -9.95 52.49
CA GLY A 322 -1.17 -10.87 53.25
C GLY A 322 -1.15 -12.33 52.75
N GLY A 323 -0.38 -12.64 51.70
CA GLY A 323 -0.01 -14.02 51.30
C GLY A 323 -0.80 -14.60 50.13
N ALA A 324 -1.99 -14.07 49.82
CA ALA A 324 -2.77 -14.49 48.64
C ALA A 324 -2.04 -14.15 47.33
N GLN A 325 -2.40 -14.83 46.25
CA GLN A 325 -1.87 -14.58 44.92
C GLN A 325 -2.97 -14.08 43.99
N VAL A 326 -2.68 -13.05 43.19
CA VAL A 326 -3.56 -12.55 42.14
C VAL A 326 -2.91 -12.78 40.78
N ARG A 327 -3.62 -13.51 39.92
CA ARG A 327 -3.29 -13.69 38.51
C ARG A 327 -3.99 -12.60 37.71
N LEU A 328 -3.23 -11.84 36.95
CA LEU A 328 -3.69 -10.77 36.08
C LEU A 328 -3.45 -11.18 34.62
N ALA A 329 -4.49 -11.11 33.79
CA ALA A 329 -4.41 -11.37 32.37
C ALA A 329 -4.82 -10.10 31.61
N LEU A 330 -3.88 -9.52 30.87
CA LEU A 330 -4.07 -8.33 30.04
C LEU A 330 -4.25 -8.75 28.59
N HIS A 331 -5.44 -8.50 28.04
CA HIS A 331 -5.77 -8.79 26.66
C HIS A 331 -5.29 -7.67 25.72
N ALA A 332 -5.12 -8.00 24.44
CA ALA A 332 -4.70 -7.05 23.41
C ALA A 332 -5.66 -5.85 23.25
N ASP A 333 -6.94 -6.02 23.59
CA ASP A 333 -7.95 -4.95 23.60
C ASP A 333 -7.93 -4.09 24.88
N GLY A 334 -6.90 -4.25 25.71
CA GLY A 334 -6.74 -3.53 26.98
C GLY A 334 -7.63 -4.06 28.10
N ARG A 335 -8.33 -5.19 27.89
CA ARG A 335 -9.11 -5.79 28.98
C ARG A 335 -8.20 -6.42 30.03
N LEU A 336 -8.47 -6.12 31.30
CA LEU A 336 -7.77 -6.77 32.42
C LEU A 336 -8.71 -7.77 33.09
N ALA A 337 -8.37 -9.06 33.00
CA ALA A 337 -9.03 -10.15 33.72
C ALA A 337 -8.21 -10.52 34.95
N THR A 338 -8.87 -10.80 36.06
CA THR A 338 -8.20 -11.01 37.36
C THR A 338 -8.74 -12.25 38.04
N LYS A 339 -7.87 -13.01 38.71
CA LYS A 339 -8.23 -14.22 39.45
C LYS A 339 -7.41 -14.33 40.73
N LEU A 340 -8.08 -14.38 41.87
CA LEU A 340 -7.46 -14.54 43.19
C LEU A 340 -7.36 -16.04 43.55
N THR A 341 -6.21 -16.46 44.06
CA THR A 341 -5.90 -17.83 44.48
C THR A 341 -5.09 -17.84 45.78
N THR A 342 -5.23 -18.89 46.59
CA THR A 342 -4.34 -19.11 47.74
C THR A 342 -2.98 -19.62 47.26
N GLY A 343 -1.89 -19.10 47.82
CA GLY A 343 -0.56 -19.65 47.58
C GLY A 343 -0.42 -21.07 48.16
N PRO A 344 0.54 -21.87 47.67
CA PRO A 344 0.78 -23.21 48.19
C PRO A 344 1.26 -23.15 49.65
N GLY A 345 0.51 -23.77 50.57
CA GLY A 345 0.93 -23.99 51.96
C GLY A 345 0.48 -22.95 53.00
N GLU A 346 -0.29 -21.93 52.63
CA GLU A 346 -0.74 -20.90 53.57
C GLU A 346 -2.27 -20.91 53.78
N ALA A 347 -2.71 -20.93 55.04
CA ALA A 347 -4.10 -20.68 55.42
C ALA A 347 -4.39 -19.18 55.35
N VAL A 348 -4.63 -18.68 54.14
CA VAL A 348 -4.94 -17.26 53.91
C VAL A 348 -6.44 -17.03 53.98
N ASP A 349 -6.86 -15.98 54.69
CA ASP A 349 -8.24 -15.51 54.64
C ASP A 349 -8.51 -14.84 53.29
N LEU A 350 -9.03 -15.63 52.34
CA LEU A 350 -9.40 -15.18 51.00
C LEU A 350 -10.37 -14.00 51.01
N LYS A 351 -11.24 -13.87 52.01
CA LYS A 351 -12.19 -12.75 52.07
C LYS A 351 -11.48 -11.43 52.38
N CYS A 352 -10.50 -11.47 53.29
CA CYS A 352 -9.65 -10.32 53.58
C CYS A 352 -8.80 -9.94 52.36
N ALA A 353 -8.24 -10.93 51.67
CA ALA A 353 -7.47 -10.71 50.45
C ALA A 353 -8.32 -10.14 49.30
N GLU A 354 -9.54 -10.64 49.10
CA GLU A 354 -10.49 -10.14 48.10
C GLU A 354 -10.91 -8.70 48.40
N ALA A 355 -11.26 -8.38 49.65
CA ALA A 355 -11.62 -7.03 50.06
C ALA A 355 -10.48 -6.03 49.83
N ARG A 356 -9.24 -6.44 50.13
CA ARG A 356 -8.04 -5.65 49.86
C ARG A 356 -7.83 -5.45 48.36
N TRP A 357 -7.85 -6.53 47.58
CA TRP A 357 -7.74 -6.47 46.12
C TRP A 357 -8.79 -5.53 45.51
N CYS A 358 -10.04 -5.57 45.96
CA CYS A 358 -11.08 -4.68 45.46
C CYS A 358 -10.86 -3.19 45.83
N ALA A 359 -10.19 -2.90 46.95
CA ALA A 359 -9.79 -1.54 47.29
C ALA A 359 -8.61 -1.08 46.41
N ASP A 360 -7.58 -1.92 46.32
CA ASP A 360 -6.35 -1.65 45.56
C ASP A 360 -6.64 -1.55 44.06
N ALA A 361 -7.51 -2.39 43.51
CA ALA A 361 -7.93 -2.33 42.11
C ALA A 361 -8.60 -0.99 41.75
N ARG A 362 -9.38 -0.40 42.67
CA ARG A 362 -9.97 0.93 42.46
C ARG A 362 -8.89 2.02 42.43
N GLU A 363 -7.87 1.89 43.27
CA GLU A 363 -6.74 2.81 43.29
C GLU A 363 -5.85 2.68 42.04
N ILE A 364 -5.57 1.45 41.59
CA ILE A 364 -4.87 1.17 40.32
C ILE A 364 -5.61 1.82 39.14
N LEU A 365 -6.94 1.65 39.07
CA LEU A 365 -7.76 2.27 38.03
C LEU A 365 -7.72 3.80 38.08
N ARG A 366 -7.73 4.39 39.28
CA ARG A 366 -7.60 5.84 39.47
C ARG A 366 -6.25 6.35 38.93
N ARG A 367 -5.16 5.63 39.23
CA ARG A 367 -3.81 5.95 38.76
C ARG A 367 -3.66 5.80 37.25
N LEU A 368 -4.13 4.69 36.67
CA LEU A 368 -4.16 4.49 35.22
C LEU A 368 -4.99 5.55 34.48
N THR A 369 -6.09 6.00 35.09
CA THR A 369 -6.90 7.11 34.56
C THR A 369 -6.12 8.42 34.61
N ALA A 370 -5.36 8.67 35.67
CA ALA A 370 -4.46 9.83 35.77
C ALA A 370 -3.31 9.79 34.75
N ASP A 371 -2.86 8.59 34.36
CA ASP A 371 -1.88 8.39 33.28
C ASP A 371 -2.47 8.60 31.86
N GLY A 372 -3.79 8.80 31.77
CA GLY A 372 -4.49 9.18 30.54
C GLY A 372 -5.23 8.04 29.86
N VAL A 373 -5.44 6.89 30.50
CA VAL A 373 -6.30 5.82 29.97
C VAL A 373 -7.59 5.75 30.79
N PRO A 374 -8.71 6.31 30.29
CA PRO A 374 -9.97 6.21 31.01
C PRO A 374 -10.48 4.76 30.93
N TYR A 375 -10.78 4.18 32.09
CA TYR A 375 -11.33 2.83 32.22
C TYR A 375 -12.80 2.85 32.65
N ARG A 376 -13.57 1.84 32.23
CA ARG A 376 -14.88 1.52 32.80
C ARG A 376 -14.81 0.14 33.44
N ILE A 377 -15.41 0.01 34.61
CA ILE A 377 -15.54 -1.27 35.29
C ILE A 377 -16.81 -1.96 34.78
N GLY A 378 -16.68 -3.11 34.13
CA GLY A 378 -17.81 -4.01 33.85
C GLY A 378 -17.81 -5.13 34.89
N PHE A 379 -18.73 -5.11 35.85
CA PHE A 379 -18.73 -6.10 36.94
C PHE A 379 -19.60 -7.35 36.71
N GLU A 380 -19.06 -8.44 37.27
CA GLU A 380 -19.67 -9.64 37.87
C GLU A 380 -20.62 -10.49 37.00
N ARG A 381 -20.04 -11.45 36.27
CA ARG A 381 -20.68 -12.77 36.24
C ARG A 381 -20.41 -13.45 37.59
N ARG A 382 -21.42 -13.54 38.45
CA ARG A 382 -21.53 -14.76 39.27
C ARG A 382 -21.63 -15.89 38.26
N LEU A 383 -20.56 -16.66 38.10
CA LEU A 383 -20.71 -17.98 37.49
C LEU A 383 -21.79 -18.67 38.35
N PRO A 384 -22.95 -19.07 37.80
CA PRO A 384 -23.77 -20.04 38.51
C PRO A 384 -22.83 -21.21 38.80
N ASP A 385 -22.92 -21.82 39.99
CA ASP A 385 -22.12 -23.00 40.36
C ASP A 385 -22.14 -23.99 39.18
N LEU A 386 -21.10 -23.91 38.34
CA LEU A 386 -20.92 -24.83 37.24
C LEU A 386 -20.54 -26.12 37.97
N PRO A 387 -21.30 -27.21 37.81
CA PRO A 387 -20.87 -28.48 38.34
C PRO A 387 -19.46 -28.71 37.80
N VAL A 388 -18.54 -28.97 38.72
CA VAL A 388 -17.13 -29.26 38.41
C VAL A 388 -17.13 -30.45 37.45
N ALA A 389 -17.08 -30.17 36.15
CA ALA A 389 -16.60 -31.12 35.18
C ALA A 389 -15.09 -31.07 35.33
N ALA A 390 -14.55 -32.01 36.11
CA ALA A 390 -13.13 -32.32 36.04
C ALA A 390 -12.85 -32.65 34.57
N MET A 391 -12.08 -31.80 33.89
CA MET A 391 -11.45 -32.23 32.65
C MET A 391 -10.43 -33.28 33.06
N GLU A 392 -10.86 -34.53 33.02
CA GLU A 392 -9.97 -35.66 33.01
C GLU A 392 -8.99 -35.46 31.86
N THR A 393 -7.71 -35.49 32.21
CA THR A 393 -6.63 -35.47 31.22
C THR A 393 -6.83 -36.64 30.25
N ALA A 394 -6.34 -36.55 29.01
CA ALA A 394 -6.50 -37.63 28.03
C ALA A 394 -6.06 -39.00 28.58
N GLU A 395 -5.09 -39.02 29.49
CA GLU A 395 -4.59 -40.21 30.18
C GLU A 395 -5.58 -40.81 31.21
N GLU A 396 -6.46 -40.02 31.81
CA GLU A 396 -7.51 -40.48 32.73
C GLU A 396 -8.68 -41.10 31.96
N LEU A 397 -9.10 -40.50 30.84
CA LEU A 397 -10.10 -41.07 29.92
C LEU A 397 -9.65 -42.41 29.33
N PHE A 398 -8.35 -42.55 28.99
CA PHE A 398 -7.81 -43.83 28.51
C PHE A 398 -7.74 -44.90 29.62
N ARG A 399 -7.45 -44.53 30.87
CA ARG A 399 -7.48 -45.47 32.01
C ARG A 399 -8.88 -45.94 32.34
N GLU A 400 -9.89 -45.05 32.32
CA GLU A 400 -11.27 -45.46 32.54
C GLU A 400 -11.78 -46.39 31.43
N GLU A 401 -11.44 -46.13 30.16
CA GLU A 401 -11.78 -47.04 29.06
C GLU A 401 -11.09 -48.41 29.21
N GLU A 402 -9.83 -48.45 29.63
CA GLU A 402 -9.12 -49.70 29.89
C GLU A 402 -9.73 -50.47 31.07
N GLU A 403 -10.09 -49.78 32.16
CA GLU A 403 -10.76 -50.39 33.30
C GLU A 403 -12.16 -50.90 32.95
N GLN A 404 -12.92 -50.17 32.15
CA GLN A 404 -14.24 -50.59 31.69
C GLN A 404 -14.16 -51.79 30.74
N ARG A 405 -13.16 -51.82 29.84
CA ARG A 405 -12.90 -53.00 28.98
C ARG A 405 -12.45 -54.21 29.79
N ALA A 406 -11.61 -54.01 30.82
CA ALA A 406 -11.19 -55.09 31.71
C ALA A 406 -12.38 -55.66 32.52
N ARG A 407 -13.27 -54.80 33.02
CA ARG A 407 -14.50 -55.22 33.72
C ARG A 407 -15.47 -55.94 32.80
N ALA A 408 -15.67 -55.46 31.58
CA ALA A 408 -16.50 -56.12 30.57
C ALA A 408 -15.95 -57.51 30.18
N ALA A 409 -14.62 -57.64 30.03
CA ALA A 409 -13.98 -58.92 29.75
C ALA A 409 -14.07 -59.91 30.92
N ALA A 410 -14.01 -59.42 32.17
CA ALA A 410 -14.20 -60.24 33.37
C ALA A 410 -15.65 -60.74 33.49
N LEU A 411 -16.64 -59.89 33.19
CA LEU A 411 -18.06 -60.24 33.14
C LEU A 411 -18.37 -61.25 32.03
N ALA A 412 -17.75 -61.11 30.85
CA ALA A 412 -17.87 -62.08 29.76
C ALA A 412 -17.27 -63.46 30.11
N ARG A 413 -16.18 -63.49 30.89
CA ARG A 413 -15.60 -64.75 31.41
C ARG A 413 -16.46 -65.40 32.49
N GLN A 414 -17.19 -64.63 33.28
CA GLN A 414 -18.16 -65.16 34.24
C GLN A 414 -19.44 -65.67 33.56
N SER A 415 -19.92 -65.00 32.51
CA SER A 415 -21.12 -65.44 31.77
C SER A 415 -20.86 -66.64 30.85
N GLY A 416 -19.62 -66.81 30.37
CA GLY A 416 -19.21 -68.00 29.62
C GLY A 416 -19.06 -69.28 30.46
N ARG A 417 -19.11 -69.19 31.81
CA ARG A 417 -18.94 -70.34 32.72
C ARG A 417 -20.26 -70.99 33.16
N LYS A 418 -21.40 -70.52 32.64
CA LYS A 418 -22.72 -71.12 32.85
C LYS A 418 -23.39 -71.44 31.51
N ARG A 419 -22.95 -72.52 30.88
CA ARG A 419 -23.81 -73.47 30.17
C ARG A 419 -23.23 -74.88 30.34
N PRO A 420 -24.11 -75.88 30.50
CA PRO A 420 -23.90 -77.11 31.29
C PRO A 420 -22.81 -78.05 30.80
#